data_AF-A0A8R7Q098-F1
#
_entry.id   AF-A0A8R7Q098-F1
#
_cell.length_a   1.000
_cell.length_b   1.000
_cell.length_c   1.000
_cell.angle_alpha   90.00
_cell.angle_beta   90.00
_cell.angle_gamma   90.00
#
_symmetry.space_group_name_H-M   'P 1'
#
loop_
_entity.id
_entity.type
_entity.pdbx_description
1 polymer ?
#
loop_
_entity_poly.entity_id
_entity_poly.type
_entity_poly.pdbx_seq_one_letter_code
_entity_poly.pdbx_strand_id
1 'polypeptide(L)'
;MEIAPDFFDYFEAAAKLLDTDKSIMAVSSWNDNGQKQFVYDPKALYRSDFFPGLGWMLTKSTWMELSPKWPKAYWDDWVRLKEVHGGRQFIRPEVCRTYNFGEHGSSMGQFFDQYLKPIKLNNAHIDWNSEDLSYLTEDKFLIKFGKDVANATPVRGSDDLLKAHNLDVDVRIQYNDQSDFERVARQFGVFEEWKDGVPRAAYKGVVVFRYESSRRRIYLVGPDSLRQLGV
;
A
#
# COMPACT_ATOMS: atom_id res chain seq x y z
N MET A 1 -17.30 9.57 1.72
CA MET A 1 -15.83 9.76 1.76
C MET A 1 -15.55 11.24 1.87
N GLU A 2 -14.54 11.62 2.64
CA GLU A 2 -13.92 12.94 2.61
C GLU A 2 -12.64 12.88 1.76
N ILE A 3 -12.22 14.02 1.21
CA ILE A 3 -11.01 14.14 0.39
C ILE A 3 -10.04 15.14 1.03
N ALA A 4 -8.75 14.88 0.88
CA ALA A 4 -7.68 15.76 1.36
C ALA A 4 -7.58 17.05 0.52
N PRO A 5 -6.97 18.13 1.07
CA PRO A 5 -6.80 19.39 0.34
C PRO A 5 -6.03 19.26 -0.98
N ASP A 6 -5.12 18.30 -1.08
CA ASP A 6 -4.26 18.04 -2.25
C ASP A 6 -4.77 16.88 -3.13
N PHE A 7 -6.02 16.43 -2.95
CA PHE A 7 -6.56 15.25 -3.65
C PHE A 7 -6.47 15.37 -5.18
N PHE A 8 -6.85 16.53 -5.73
CA PHE A 8 -6.83 16.73 -7.18
C PHE A 8 -5.40 16.88 -7.73
N ASP A 9 -4.53 17.62 -7.04
CA ASP A 9 -3.13 17.79 -7.42
C ASP A 9 -2.38 16.45 -7.40
N TYR A 10 -2.68 15.60 -6.41
CA TYR A 10 -2.15 14.24 -6.33
C TYR A 10 -2.51 13.42 -7.58
N PHE A 11 -3.79 13.43 -7.99
CA PHE A 11 -4.23 12.70 -9.18
C PHE A 11 -3.73 13.33 -10.49
N GLU A 12 -3.64 14.65 -10.58
CA GLU A 12 -3.06 15.31 -11.76
C GLU A 12 -1.61 14.88 -11.99
N ALA A 13 -0.78 14.91 -10.95
CA ALA A 13 0.61 14.48 -11.05
C ALA A 13 0.73 12.97 -11.34
N ALA A 14 -0.10 12.15 -10.69
CA ALA A 14 -0.08 10.70 -10.90
C ALA A 14 -0.65 10.26 -12.26
N ALA A 15 -1.47 11.07 -12.93
CA ALA A 15 -1.95 10.78 -14.28
C ALA A 15 -0.81 10.67 -15.30
N LYS A 16 0.24 11.50 -15.15
CA LYS A 16 1.46 11.44 -15.97
C LYS A 16 2.15 10.07 -15.86
N LEU A 17 2.12 9.44 -14.68
CA LEU A 17 2.65 8.09 -14.49
C LEU A 17 1.80 7.05 -15.24
N LEU A 18 0.46 7.09 -15.14
CA LEU A 18 -0.42 6.17 -15.85
C LEU A 18 -0.27 6.26 -17.39
N ASP A 19 -0.04 7.46 -17.90
CA ASP A 19 0.14 7.66 -19.34
C ASP A 19 1.44 7.03 -19.86
N THR A 20 2.52 7.10 -19.06
CA THR A 20 3.87 6.70 -19.47
C THR A 20 4.28 5.28 -19.05
N ASP A 21 3.79 4.78 -17.91
CA ASP A 21 4.17 3.48 -17.34
C ASP A 21 3.00 2.48 -17.39
N LYS A 22 3.02 1.58 -18.38
CA LYS A 22 1.98 0.57 -18.59
C LYS A 22 2.01 -0.57 -17.58
N SER A 23 3.05 -0.65 -16.73
CA SER A 23 3.07 -1.55 -15.59
C SER A 23 2.15 -1.07 -14.45
N ILE A 24 1.62 0.17 -14.51
CA ILE A 24 0.66 0.70 -13.54
C ILE A 24 -0.76 0.56 -14.10
N MET A 25 -1.66 -0.07 -13.34
CA MET A 25 -3.07 -0.24 -13.71
C MET A 25 -3.95 0.92 -13.23
N ALA A 26 -3.73 1.35 -11.99
CA ALA A 26 -4.49 2.43 -11.37
C ALA A 26 -3.70 3.12 -10.25
N VAL A 27 -4.09 4.36 -9.93
CA VAL A 27 -3.60 5.13 -8.80
C VAL A 27 -4.72 5.17 -7.77
N SER A 28 -4.42 4.84 -6.51
CA SER A 28 -5.34 4.96 -5.38
C SER A 28 -4.89 6.09 -4.45
N SER A 29 -5.86 6.72 -3.79
CA SER A 29 -5.66 7.69 -2.71
C SER A 29 -5.61 7.04 -1.33
N TRP A 30 -5.67 5.71 -1.26
CA TRP A 30 -5.83 4.94 -0.03
C TRP A 30 -4.59 4.10 0.31
N ASN A 31 -4.25 4.07 1.59
CA ASN A 31 -3.32 3.14 2.20
C ASN A 31 -4.09 2.29 3.21
N ASP A 32 -4.17 0.97 2.98
CA ASP A 32 -4.83 0.04 3.92
C ASP A 32 -4.23 0.14 5.34
N ASN A 33 -2.91 0.34 5.44
CA ASN A 33 -2.22 0.55 6.72
C ASN A 33 -1.97 2.05 7.00
N GLY A 34 -2.92 2.91 6.62
CA GLY A 34 -2.84 4.37 6.71
C GLY A 34 -3.21 4.96 8.08
N GLN A 35 -3.27 4.14 9.13
CA GLN A 35 -3.63 4.59 10.47
C GLN A 35 -2.58 5.55 11.03
N LYS A 36 -2.99 6.49 11.91
CA LYS A 36 -2.12 7.58 12.41
C LYS A 36 -0.75 7.10 12.88
N GLN A 37 -0.70 5.98 13.59
CA GLN A 37 0.52 5.39 14.14
C GLN A 37 1.46 4.74 13.09
N PHE A 38 0.98 4.51 11.87
CA PHE A 38 1.69 3.78 10.82
C PHE A 38 2.15 4.65 9.65
N VAL A 39 1.99 5.96 9.75
CA VAL A 39 2.32 6.93 8.68
C VAL A 39 3.07 8.14 9.23
N TYR A 40 3.90 8.75 8.40
CA TYR A 40 4.74 9.88 8.77
C TYR A 40 4.85 10.91 7.64
N ASP A 41 5.30 10.49 6.47
CA ASP A 41 5.62 11.38 5.34
C ASP A 41 4.44 11.53 4.38
N PRO A 42 3.79 12.70 4.29
CA PRO A 42 2.66 12.89 3.40
C PRO A 42 3.06 12.94 1.92
N LYS A 43 4.36 13.04 1.57
CA LYS A 43 4.86 13.03 0.19
C LYS A 43 5.25 11.63 -0.30
N ALA A 44 5.44 10.68 0.60
CA ALA A 44 5.85 9.33 0.23
C ALA A 44 4.72 8.59 -0.53
N LEU A 45 5.07 8.03 -1.68
CA LEU A 45 4.22 7.16 -2.50
C LEU A 45 4.91 5.82 -2.71
N TYR A 46 4.11 4.79 -2.96
CA TYR A 46 4.57 3.42 -3.13
C TYR A 46 3.85 2.76 -4.29
N ARG A 47 4.53 1.81 -4.93
CA ARG A 47 3.87 0.80 -5.75
C ARG A 47 3.32 -0.31 -4.84
N SER A 48 2.26 -0.96 -5.25
CA SER A 48 1.66 -2.10 -4.55
C SER A 48 1.08 -3.11 -5.54
N ASP A 49 1.15 -4.39 -5.20
CA ASP A 49 0.48 -5.47 -5.92
C ASP A 49 -0.99 -5.63 -5.47
N PHE A 50 -1.37 -5.01 -4.35
CA PHE A 50 -2.73 -5.03 -3.83
C PHE A 50 -3.51 -3.82 -4.34
N PHE A 51 -4.68 -4.05 -4.95
CA PHE A 51 -5.58 -2.96 -5.34
C PHE A 51 -6.35 -2.38 -4.13
N PRO A 52 -6.07 -1.12 -3.70
CA PRO A 52 -6.68 -0.56 -2.50
C PRO A 52 -8.08 0.01 -2.75
N GLY A 53 -8.36 0.51 -3.96
CA GLY A 53 -9.61 1.20 -4.29
C GLY A 53 -9.75 2.55 -3.58
N LEU A 54 -10.90 2.79 -2.95
CA LEU A 54 -11.21 3.93 -2.05
C LEU A 54 -10.70 5.31 -2.53
N GLY A 55 -11.25 5.78 -3.65
CA GLY A 55 -10.79 6.96 -4.37
C GLY A 55 -9.59 6.61 -5.25
N TRP A 56 -9.85 6.30 -6.51
CA TRP A 56 -8.85 5.78 -7.42
C TRP A 56 -9.14 6.21 -8.85
N MET A 57 -8.09 6.19 -9.67
CA MET A 57 -8.11 6.63 -11.06
C MET A 57 -7.48 5.54 -11.94
N LEU A 58 -8.09 5.31 -13.10
CA LEU A 58 -7.60 4.42 -14.15
C LEU A 58 -7.67 5.14 -15.51
N THR A 59 -6.92 4.63 -16.49
CA THR A 59 -7.00 5.14 -17.86
C THR A 59 -8.25 4.64 -18.59
N LYS A 60 -8.69 5.39 -19.62
CA LYS A 60 -9.76 4.94 -20.53
C LYS A 60 -9.43 3.61 -21.19
N SER A 61 -8.18 3.39 -21.59
CA SER A 61 -7.75 2.12 -22.19
C SER A 61 -7.91 0.95 -21.22
N THR A 62 -7.53 1.11 -19.95
CA THR A 62 -7.75 0.10 -18.92
C THR A 62 -9.24 -0.17 -18.74
N TRP A 63 -10.09 0.86 -18.73
CA TRP A 63 -11.54 0.66 -18.62
C TRP A 63 -12.11 -0.15 -19.79
N MET A 64 -11.72 0.16 -21.03
CA MET A 64 -12.18 -0.57 -22.22
C MET A 64 -11.74 -2.04 -22.23
N GLU A 65 -10.63 -2.38 -21.57
CA GLU A 65 -10.19 -3.76 -21.35
C GLU A 65 -11.05 -4.49 -20.31
N LEU A 66 -11.43 -3.81 -19.22
CA LEU A 66 -12.15 -4.41 -18.09
C LEU A 66 -13.66 -4.49 -18.32
N SER A 67 -14.26 -3.47 -18.94
CA SER A 67 -15.72 -3.34 -19.02
C SER A 67 -16.45 -4.51 -19.71
N PRO A 68 -15.90 -5.18 -20.76
CA PRO A 68 -16.57 -6.32 -21.38
C PRO A 68 -16.61 -7.58 -20.50
N LYS A 69 -15.72 -7.67 -19.51
CA LYS A 69 -15.56 -8.81 -18.59
C LYS A 69 -15.94 -8.47 -17.14
N TRP A 70 -16.65 -7.35 -16.93
CA TRP A 70 -16.99 -6.86 -15.60
C TRP A 70 -17.85 -7.88 -14.82
N PRO A 71 -17.53 -8.17 -13.55
CA PRO A 71 -18.22 -9.18 -12.78
C PRO A 71 -19.58 -8.68 -12.29
N LYS A 72 -20.48 -9.63 -11.98
CA LYS A 72 -21.81 -9.31 -11.44
C LYS A 72 -21.77 -8.78 -10.00
N ALA A 73 -20.74 -9.12 -9.24
CA ALA A 73 -20.56 -8.74 -7.83
C ALA A 73 -19.07 -8.73 -7.47
N TYR A 74 -18.72 -8.15 -6.30
CA TYR A 74 -17.37 -8.14 -5.74
C TYR A 74 -16.30 -7.66 -6.72
N TRP A 75 -16.60 -6.55 -7.41
CA TRP A 75 -15.77 -6.03 -8.49
C TRP A 75 -14.35 -5.65 -8.03
N ASP A 76 -14.21 -5.22 -6.78
CA ASP A 76 -12.93 -4.84 -6.19
C ASP A 76 -12.06 -6.07 -5.93
N ASP A 77 -12.63 -7.14 -5.37
CA ASP A 77 -11.96 -8.44 -5.26
C ASP A 77 -11.61 -9.03 -6.64
N TRP A 78 -12.48 -8.86 -7.63
CA TRP A 78 -12.19 -9.27 -9.01
C TRP A 78 -10.99 -8.51 -9.61
N VAL A 79 -10.88 -7.20 -9.40
CA VAL A 79 -9.71 -6.42 -9.87
C VAL A 79 -8.41 -6.90 -9.22
N ARG A 80 -8.47 -7.45 -7.99
CA ARG A 80 -7.30 -7.99 -7.27
C ARG A 80 -6.79 -9.30 -7.85
N LEU A 81 -7.58 -10.00 -8.67
CA LEU A 81 -7.18 -11.29 -9.26
C LEU A 81 -6.06 -11.12 -10.28
N LYS A 82 -5.05 -11.99 -10.22
CA LYS A 82 -3.88 -11.97 -11.11
C LYS A 82 -4.26 -12.01 -12.60
N GLU A 83 -5.29 -12.75 -12.97
CA GLU A 83 -5.80 -12.81 -14.35
C GLU A 83 -6.47 -11.51 -14.82
N VAL A 84 -6.84 -10.62 -13.90
CA VAL A 84 -7.47 -9.33 -14.21
C VAL A 84 -6.41 -8.23 -14.29
N HIS A 85 -5.59 -8.07 -13.25
CA HIS A 85 -4.57 -7.02 -13.27
C HIS A 85 -3.34 -7.39 -14.13
N GLY A 86 -3.11 -8.67 -14.40
CA GLY A 86 -2.09 -9.12 -15.35
C GLY A 86 -0.66 -8.82 -14.91
N GLY A 87 -0.41 -8.74 -13.59
CA GLY A 87 0.89 -8.35 -13.03
C GLY A 87 1.14 -6.84 -12.98
N ARG A 88 0.22 -6.01 -13.51
CA ARG A 88 0.27 -4.56 -13.31
C ARG A 88 0.04 -4.21 -11.85
N GLN A 89 0.61 -3.09 -11.42
CA GLN A 89 0.66 -2.64 -10.04
C GLN A 89 -0.17 -1.38 -9.85
N PHE A 90 -0.30 -0.96 -8.60
CA PHE A 90 -1.06 0.20 -8.18
C PHE A 90 -0.15 1.21 -7.50
N ILE A 91 -0.41 2.50 -7.68
CA ILE A 91 0.22 3.53 -6.85
C ILE A 91 -0.67 3.82 -5.66
N ARG A 92 -0.07 3.91 -4.47
CA ARG A 92 -0.75 4.29 -3.23
C ARG A 92 0.11 5.24 -2.41
N PRO A 93 -0.48 6.12 -1.60
CA PRO A 93 0.30 7.01 -0.75
C PRO A 93 0.70 6.37 0.58
N GLU A 94 1.60 7.02 1.32
CA GLU A 94 1.80 6.71 2.73
C GLU A 94 0.64 7.23 3.57
N VAL A 95 0.30 8.51 3.45
CA VAL A 95 -0.84 9.16 4.12
C VAL A 95 -2.02 9.22 3.15
N CYS A 96 -3.20 8.76 3.58
CA CYS A 96 -4.39 8.70 2.72
C CYS A 96 -4.84 10.10 2.27
N ARG A 97 -5.34 10.19 1.04
CA ARG A 97 -5.96 11.40 0.46
C ARG A 97 -7.49 11.30 0.47
N THR A 98 -8.01 10.18 0.95
CA THR A 98 -9.42 9.97 1.26
C THR A 98 -9.60 9.44 2.67
N TYR A 99 -10.76 9.74 3.26
CA TYR A 99 -11.21 9.15 4.52
C TYR A 99 -12.61 8.58 4.36
N ASN A 100 -12.83 7.37 4.87
CA ASN A 100 -14.12 6.73 4.82
C ASN A 100 -14.85 6.90 6.17
N PHE A 101 -15.86 7.77 6.19
CA PHE A 101 -16.74 7.99 7.35
C PHE A 101 -17.96 7.04 7.38
N GLY A 102 -18.10 6.14 6.41
CA GLY A 102 -19.26 5.26 6.28
C GLY A 102 -19.21 4.07 7.23
N GLU A 103 -19.58 4.28 8.49
CA GLU A 103 -19.68 3.22 9.52
C GLU A 103 -20.76 2.18 9.16
N HIS A 104 -21.88 2.62 8.58
CA HIS A 104 -22.95 1.76 8.10
C HIS A 104 -22.97 1.72 6.58
N GLY A 105 -22.87 0.52 6.02
CA GLY A 105 -22.84 0.30 4.57
C GLY A 105 -23.11 -1.16 4.23
N SER A 106 -22.84 -1.54 2.97
CA SER A 106 -23.13 -2.89 2.45
C SER A 106 -22.37 -4.02 3.16
N SER A 107 -21.28 -3.72 3.88
CA SER A 107 -20.50 -4.67 4.69
C SER A 107 -20.89 -4.70 6.17
N MET A 108 -21.96 -4.01 6.57
CA MET A 108 -22.41 -3.91 7.97
C MET A 108 -21.31 -3.41 8.93
N GLY A 109 -20.41 -2.56 8.46
CA GLY A 109 -19.35 -1.96 9.27
C GLY A 109 -18.17 -2.89 9.57
N GLN A 110 -18.06 -4.03 8.87
CA GLN A 110 -16.90 -4.92 8.99
C GLN A 110 -15.60 -4.13 8.80
N PHE A 111 -14.65 -4.32 9.71
CA PHE A 111 -13.34 -3.63 9.78
C PHE A 111 -13.36 -2.13 10.05
N PHE A 112 -14.53 -1.49 10.19
CA PHE A 112 -14.60 -0.04 10.34
C PHE A 112 -13.88 0.47 11.59
N ASP A 113 -14.29 0.00 12.78
CA ASP A 113 -13.71 0.49 14.04
C ASP A 113 -12.22 0.16 14.20
N GLN A 114 -11.82 -1.05 13.79
CA GLN A 114 -10.45 -1.50 13.96
C GLN A 114 -9.49 -0.86 12.96
N TYR A 115 -9.90 -0.75 11.69
CA TYR A 115 -8.96 -0.42 10.62
C TYR A 115 -9.28 0.86 9.86
N LEU A 116 -10.56 1.18 9.58
CA LEU A 116 -10.92 2.33 8.72
C LEU A 116 -11.02 3.65 9.49
N LYS A 117 -11.67 3.63 10.66
CA LYS A 117 -11.83 4.79 11.55
C LYS A 117 -10.51 5.44 11.99
N PRO A 118 -9.43 4.70 12.31
CA PRO A 118 -8.15 5.32 12.69
C PRO A 118 -7.29 5.83 11.53
N ILE A 119 -7.75 5.72 10.27
CA ILE A 119 -7.01 6.21 9.09
C ILE A 119 -6.74 7.71 9.20
N LYS A 120 -5.51 8.12 8.88
CA LYS A 120 -5.11 9.53 8.82
C LYS A 120 -5.43 10.10 7.45
N LEU A 121 -6.36 11.06 7.40
CA LEU A 121 -6.53 11.93 6.24
C LEU A 121 -5.40 12.95 6.19
N ASN A 122 -4.77 13.10 5.03
CA ASN A 122 -3.80 14.17 4.81
C ASN A 122 -4.48 15.55 4.95
N ASN A 123 -3.82 16.45 5.67
CA ASN A 123 -4.26 17.84 5.85
C ASN A 123 -3.23 18.86 5.37
N ALA A 124 -2.09 18.42 4.83
CA ALA A 124 -1.07 19.27 4.26
C ALA A 124 -1.31 19.46 2.75
N HIS A 125 -1.17 20.68 2.25
CA HIS A 125 -1.14 20.91 0.80
C HIS A 125 0.25 20.59 0.25
N ILE A 126 0.32 19.73 -0.77
CA ILE A 126 1.57 19.34 -1.43
C ILE A 126 1.50 19.82 -2.88
N ASP A 127 2.52 20.56 -3.31
CA ASP A 127 2.69 20.92 -4.71
C ASP A 127 3.28 19.73 -5.49
N TRP A 128 2.42 18.77 -5.85
CA TRP A 128 2.80 17.54 -6.54
C TRP A 128 3.45 17.76 -7.90
N ASN A 129 3.18 18.89 -8.56
CA ASN A 129 3.81 19.23 -9.84
C ASN A 129 5.30 19.62 -9.68
N SER A 130 5.73 19.96 -8.47
CA SER A 130 7.13 20.21 -8.12
C SER A 130 7.90 18.97 -7.65
N GLU A 131 7.20 17.89 -7.30
CA GLU A 131 7.80 16.66 -6.78
C GLU A 131 8.29 15.74 -7.91
N ASP A 132 9.47 15.12 -7.74
CA ASP A 132 9.95 14.10 -8.66
C ASP A 132 9.29 12.75 -8.36
N LEU A 133 8.33 12.37 -9.20
CA LEU A 133 7.66 11.07 -9.14
C LEU A 133 8.34 9.99 -9.97
N SER A 134 9.46 10.29 -10.63
CA SER A 134 10.13 9.33 -11.53
C SER A 134 10.64 8.09 -10.79
N TYR A 135 10.84 8.16 -9.46
CA TYR A 135 11.19 6.98 -8.66
C TYR A 135 10.10 5.91 -8.62
N LEU A 136 8.87 6.23 -9.05
CA LEU A 136 7.74 5.30 -9.09
C LEU A 136 7.66 4.49 -10.39
N THR A 137 8.48 4.76 -11.41
CA THR A 137 8.57 3.87 -12.58
C THR A 137 9.08 2.50 -12.13
N GLU A 138 8.58 1.42 -12.74
CA GLU A 138 8.86 0.03 -12.32
C GLU A 138 10.31 -0.25 -11.90
N ASP A 139 11.27 -0.01 -12.79
CA ASP A 139 12.70 -0.30 -12.55
C ASP A 139 13.29 0.54 -11.40
N LYS A 140 13.00 1.84 -11.40
CA LYS A 140 13.53 2.76 -10.37
C LYS A 140 12.94 2.43 -9.00
N PHE A 141 11.66 2.09 -8.93
CA PHE A 141 11.02 1.73 -7.68
C PHE A 141 11.57 0.41 -7.17
N LEU A 142 11.71 -0.60 -8.03
CA LEU A 142 12.30 -1.90 -7.68
C LEU A 142 13.68 -1.73 -7.05
N ILE A 143 14.57 -0.95 -7.70
CA ILE A 143 15.93 -0.71 -7.21
C ILE A 143 15.92 0.07 -5.89
N LYS A 144 15.15 1.17 -5.81
CA LYS A 144 15.10 2.00 -4.61
C LYS A 144 14.53 1.23 -3.41
N PHE A 145 13.39 0.56 -3.61
CA PHE A 145 12.70 -0.19 -2.56
C PHE A 145 13.50 -1.42 -2.13
N GLY A 146 14.16 -2.12 -3.07
CA GLY A 146 15.09 -3.20 -2.76
C GLY A 146 16.25 -2.74 -1.87
N LYS A 147 16.87 -1.59 -2.18
CA LYS A 147 17.91 -1.00 -1.33
C LYS A 147 17.39 -0.63 0.07
N ASP A 148 16.21 -0.02 0.15
CA ASP A 148 15.58 0.33 1.43
C ASP A 148 15.35 -0.91 2.31
N VAL A 149 14.83 -2.00 1.72
CA VAL A 149 14.63 -3.28 2.41
C VAL A 149 15.98 -3.94 2.77
N ALA A 150 16.98 -3.89 1.89
CA ALA A 150 18.31 -4.47 2.13
C ALA A 150 19.02 -3.81 3.32
N ASN A 151 18.89 -2.48 3.44
CA ASN A 151 19.52 -1.68 4.49
C ASN A 151 18.82 -1.82 5.85
N ALA A 152 17.59 -2.35 5.88
CA ALA A 152 16.86 -2.55 7.12
C ALA A 152 17.49 -3.68 7.96
N THR A 153 17.55 -3.47 9.27
CA THR A 153 18.14 -4.44 10.22
C THR A 153 17.23 -5.67 10.30
N PRO A 154 17.74 -6.88 10.00
CA PRO A 154 16.94 -8.09 10.12
C PRO A 154 16.66 -8.43 11.58
N VAL A 155 15.39 -8.64 11.91
CA VAL A 155 14.93 -9.14 13.21
C VAL A 155 14.41 -10.58 13.03
N ARG A 156 14.79 -11.47 13.96
CA ARG A 156 14.44 -12.91 13.95
C ARG A 156 14.01 -13.38 15.33
N GLY A 157 13.17 -14.43 15.39
CA GLY A 157 12.81 -15.16 16.61
C GLY A 157 11.43 -14.78 17.19
N SER A 158 11.16 -15.10 18.45
CA SER A 158 9.92 -14.67 19.13
C SER A 158 9.94 -13.17 19.44
N ASP A 159 8.76 -12.57 19.64
CA ASP A 159 8.56 -11.19 20.10
C ASP A 159 9.09 -10.11 19.13
N ASP A 160 8.67 -10.21 17.87
CA ASP A 160 9.03 -9.30 16.78
C ASP A 160 8.75 -7.83 17.14
N LEU A 161 7.60 -7.56 17.76
CA LEU A 161 7.23 -6.22 18.24
C LEU A 161 8.20 -5.68 19.28
N LEU A 162 8.58 -6.47 20.29
CA LEU A 162 9.47 -6.04 21.37
C LEU A 162 10.88 -5.75 20.83
N LYS A 163 11.37 -6.63 19.96
CA LYS A 163 12.68 -6.45 19.31
C LYS A 163 12.69 -5.24 18.38
N ALA A 164 11.60 -5.06 17.63
CA ALA A 164 11.41 -3.84 16.87
C ALA A 164 11.44 -2.64 17.83
N HIS A 165 10.57 -2.57 18.84
CA HIS A 165 10.51 -1.45 19.78
C HIS A 165 11.87 -1.00 20.32
N ASN A 166 12.75 -1.95 20.67
CA ASN A 166 14.08 -1.67 21.23
C ASN A 166 15.14 -1.16 20.23
N LEU A 167 14.84 -1.09 18.94
CA LEU A 167 15.76 -0.66 17.88
C LEU A 167 15.33 0.69 17.29
N ASP A 168 16.19 1.71 17.33
CA ASP A 168 15.92 3.01 16.68
C ASP A 168 16.39 3.04 15.21
N VAL A 169 16.05 2.00 14.45
CA VAL A 169 16.43 1.82 13.04
C VAL A 169 15.31 1.17 12.23
N ASP A 170 15.35 1.33 10.91
CA ASP A 170 14.50 0.56 10.00
C ASP A 170 14.75 -0.95 10.19
N VAL A 171 13.68 -1.73 10.28
CA VAL A 171 13.73 -3.16 10.59
C VAL A 171 12.98 -3.98 9.54
N ARG A 172 13.55 -5.12 9.16
CA ARG A 172 12.85 -6.14 8.37
C ARG A 172 12.62 -7.41 9.17
N ILE A 173 11.38 -7.89 9.15
CA ILE A 173 10.93 -9.12 9.82
C ILE A 173 10.45 -10.06 8.73
N GLN A 174 11.06 -11.24 8.64
CA GLN A 174 10.65 -12.23 7.65
C GLN A 174 9.46 -13.03 8.18
N TYR A 175 8.44 -13.18 7.35
CA TYR A 175 7.37 -14.16 7.57
C TYR A 175 7.52 -15.32 6.58
N ASN A 176 7.10 -16.52 7.00
CA ASN A 176 7.31 -17.74 6.22
C ASN A 176 6.13 -18.09 5.31
N ASP A 177 4.92 -17.86 5.80
CA ASP A 177 3.66 -18.17 5.12
C ASP A 177 2.56 -17.21 5.56
N GLN A 178 1.32 -17.45 5.10
CA GLN A 178 0.18 -16.62 5.44
C GLN A 178 -0.12 -16.61 6.95
N SER A 179 -0.05 -17.75 7.62
CA SER A 179 -0.37 -17.83 9.06
C SER A 179 0.66 -17.09 9.90
N ASP A 180 1.94 -17.19 9.52
CA ASP A 180 3.01 -16.43 10.16
C ASP A 180 2.87 -14.92 9.89
N PHE A 181 2.50 -14.52 8.67
CA PHE A 181 2.19 -13.13 8.38
C PHE A 181 1.06 -12.60 9.25
N GLU A 182 -0.07 -13.31 9.33
CA GLU A 182 -1.23 -12.91 10.14
C GLU A 182 -0.83 -12.75 11.62
N ARG A 183 -0.02 -13.68 12.14
CA ARG A 183 0.55 -13.59 13.49
C ARG A 183 1.39 -12.33 13.67
N VAL A 184 2.32 -12.03 12.76
CA VAL A 184 3.20 -10.86 12.87
C VAL A 184 2.42 -9.56 12.69
N ALA A 185 1.56 -9.48 11.66
CA ALA A 185 0.70 -8.32 11.37
C ALA A 185 -0.16 -7.95 12.59
N ARG A 186 -0.76 -8.96 13.25
CA ARG A 186 -1.55 -8.78 14.47
C ARG A 186 -0.77 -8.17 15.62
N GLN A 187 0.51 -8.52 15.78
CA GLN A 187 1.36 -7.93 16.84
C GLN A 187 1.55 -6.42 16.64
N PHE A 188 1.60 -5.96 15.40
CA PHE A 188 1.73 -4.54 15.08
C PHE A 188 0.38 -3.83 14.97
N GLY A 189 -0.72 -4.57 14.74
CA GLY A 189 -2.05 -4.01 14.52
C GLY A 189 -2.29 -3.50 13.09
N VAL A 190 -1.48 -3.96 12.13
CA VAL A 190 -1.70 -3.73 10.69
C VAL A 190 -2.66 -4.79 10.13
N PHE A 191 -3.19 -4.57 8.93
CA PHE A 191 -4.10 -5.52 8.30
C PHE A 191 -3.49 -6.91 8.16
N GLU A 192 -4.23 -7.91 8.63
CA GLU A 192 -3.86 -9.32 8.54
C GLU A 192 -4.30 -9.96 7.21
N GLU A 193 -5.26 -9.34 6.51
CA GLU A 193 -5.93 -9.94 5.36
C GLU A 193 -5.08 -10.02 4.08
N TRP A 194 -5.38 -11.07 3.30
CA TRP A 194 -4.86 -11.33 1.98
C TRP A 194 -5.99 -11.38 0.96
N LYS A 195 -5.69 -11.02 -0.29
CA LYS A 195 -6.54 -11.28 -1.45
C LYS A 195 -5.68 -11.82 -2.57
N ASP A 196 -6.11 -12.93 -3.17
CA ASP A 196 -5.38 -13.63 -4.23
C ASP A 196 -3.88 -13.88 -3.92
N GLY A 197 -3.59 -14.27 -2.67
CA GLY A 197 -2.20 -14.49 -2.24
C GLY A 197 -1.35 -13.23 -2.07
N VAL A 198 -1.97 -12.04 -2.00
CA VAL A 198 -1.30 -10.76 -1.78
C VAL A 198 -1.78 -10.11 -0.48
N PRO A 199 -0.89 -9.80 0.49
CA PRO A 199 -1.25 -9.02 1.67
C PRO A 199 -1.60 -7.58 1.31
N ARG A 200 -2.47 -6.94 2.10
CA ARG A 200 -2.82 -5.53 1.90
C ARG A 200 -1.60 -4.61 1.89
N ALA A 201 -1.59 -3.66 0.95
CA ALA A 201 -0.51 -2.69 0.68
C ALA A 201 0.87 -3.29 0.31
N ALA A 202 0.97 -4.61 0.07
CA ALA A 202 2.24 -5.25 -0.23
C ALA A 202 2.80 -4.86 -1.61
N TYR A 203 4.13 -4.90 -1.74
CA TYR A 203 4.86 -4.89 -3.01
C TYR A 203 5.90 -6.02 -2.99
N LYS A 204 5.81 -6.95 -3.94
CA LYS A 204 6.63 -8.17 -4.03
C LYS A 204 6.67 -8.94 -2.71
N GLY A 205 5.51 -9.04 -2.03
CA GLY A 205 5.38 -9.70 -0.72
C GLY A 205 5.97 -8.92 0.45
N VAL A 206 6.31 -7.62 0.29
CA VAL A 206 6.75 -6.77 1.38
C VAL A 206 5.66 -5.79 1.77
N VAL A 207 5.23 -5.82 3.04
CA VAL A 207 4.37 -4.80 3.63
C VAL A 207 5.24 -3.81 4.40
N VAL A 208 5.12 -2.53 4.08
CA VAL A 208 5.87 -1.45 4.74
C VAL A 208 4.93 -0.49 5.44
N PHE A 209 5.26 -0.13 6.68
CA PHE A 209 4.57 0.87 7.47
C PHE A 209 5.53 1.57 8.43
N ARG A 210 5.14 2.74 8.96
CA ARG A 210 5.93 3.45 9.98
C ARG A 210 5.68 2.86 11.36
N TYR A 211 6.65 3.02 12.25
CA TYR A 211 6.48 2.64 13.65
C TYR A 211 6.19 3.87 14.50
N GLU A 212 5.08 3.86 15.25
CA GLU A 212 4.70 4.91 16.22
C GLU A 212 4.72 6.36 15.67
N SER A 213 4.21 6.55 14.45
CA SER A 213 4.22 7.86 13.76
C SER A 213 5.61 8.48 13.62
N SER A 214 6.66 7.67 13.55
CA SER A 214 8.04 8.13 13.41
C SER A 214 8.57 7.92 11.98
N ARG A 215 9.80 8.39 11.71
CA ARG A 215 10.49 8.12 10.43
C ARG A 215 10.84 6.65 10.25
N ARG A 216 10.83 5.87 11.33
CA ARG A 216 11.24 4.48 11.34
C ARG A 216 10.25 3.61 10.56
N ARG A 217 10.77 2.71 9.72
CA ARG A 217 9.99 1.77 8.92
C ARG A 217 10.13 0.34 9.44
N ILE A 218 9.00 -0.37 9.43
CA ILE A 218 8.94 -1.82 9.58
C ILE A 218 8.61 -2.41 8.20
N TYR A 219 9.37 -3.42 7.80
CA TYR A 219 9.13 -4.23 6.62
C TYR A 219 8.79 -5.65 7.03
N LEU A 220 7.57 -6.09 6.74
CA LEU A 220 7.22 -7.52 6.81
C LEU A 220 7.57 -8.13 5.46
N VAL A 221 8.52 -9.04 5.44
CA VAL A 221 9.16 -9.53 4.21
C VAL A 221 8.79 -10.99 3.97
N GLY A 222 8.15 -11.27 2.84
CA GLY A 222 7.78 -12.63 2.45
C GLY A 222 8.97 -13.51 2.04
N PRO A 223 8.73 -14.83 1.90
CA PRO A 223 9.80 -15.81 1.70
C PRO A 223 10.61 -15.60 0.42
N ASP A 224 9.97 -15.16 -0.67
CA ASP A 224 10.64 -14.90 -1.95
C ASP A 224 10.97 -13.42 -2.18
N SER A 225 10.61 -12.53 -1.25
CA SER A 225 10.64 -11.08 -1.47
C SER A 225 12.05 -10.55 -1.72
N LEU A 226 13.05 -10.99 -0.95
CA LEU A 226 14.43 -10.53 -1.15
C LEU A 226 14.96 -10.90 -2.53
N ARG A 227 14.71 -12.13 -2.98
CA ARG A 227 15.05 -12.59 -4.34
C ARG A 227 14.36 -11.73 -5.40
N GLN A 228 13.06 -11.44 -5.23
CA GLN A 228 12.29 -10.61 -6.16
C GLN A 228 12.75 -9.14 -6.20
N LEU A 229 13.38 -8.66 -5.13
CA LEU A 229 13.95 -7.32 -4.98
C LEU A 229 15.44 -7.24 -5.39
N GLY A 230 16.08 -8.37 -5.72
CA GLY A 230 17.50 -8.42 -6.05
C GLY A 230 18.42 -8.17 -4.84
N VAL A 231 17.97 -8.56 -3.64
CA VAL A 231 18.67 -8.42 -2.36
C VAL A 231 19.25 -9.76 -1.90
#